data_AF-A0A8B6Y5C4-F1
#
_entry.id   AF-A0A8B6Y5C4-F1
#
_cell.length_a   1.000
_cell.length_b   1.000
_cell.length_c   1.000
_cell.angle_alpha   90.00
_cell.angle_beta   90.00
_cell.angle_gamma   90.00
#
_symmetry.space_group_name_H-M   'P 1'
#
loop_
_entity.id
_entity.type
_entity.pdbx_description
1 polymer ?
#
loop_
_entity_poly.entity_id
_entity_poly.type
_entity_poly.pdbx_seq_one_letter_code
_entity_poly.pdbx_strand_id
1 'polypeptide(L)'
;MRLLVILACILLANISLTISANNNPTSKITSNFGGKLLMGFSNIICRLKHYKVLLNEYSQSVGCVKQCPFSFQERYSIRWGHYCMPAACFIKNCAFCKTPFVCSQCKKEYILFQINEEKTSCVKKCPNNSVRKLQNGFQKCVMVKGKKKADKGLPEGCNNQQCSSCVDEYYKLVLPNTASVCLKKCPDGYNPIAKICLACLDSRCASCKSSIAECDRCLHPYHLLLDSYNISQECVHKCPTDYITQKVNETSYCVRTPKIECPVPNCNQCTSPDIHPFHRGCVECSSGFVLYRGSFSDHCYPTCPSGHFREKDLMTNITVCTRCETPFCKECSNLSTCISCIEPFVLDFATGKCQLCPLMKEYSFKQKQCITPDMGSLISDFEGNIVEES
;
A
#
# COMPACT_ATOMS: atom_id res chain seq x y z
N MET A 1 4.30 -18.49 33.97
CA MET A 1 4.91 -17.22 33.52
C MET A 1 4.32 -16.70 32.20
N ARG A 2 3.00 -16.50 32.09
CA ARG A 2 2.37 -15.80 30.95
C ARG A 2 1.26 -14.82 31.34
N LEU A 3 1.02 -14.65 32.65
CA LEU A 3 -0.01 -13.74 33.18
C LEU A 3 0.55 -12.39 33.71
N LEU A 4 1.88 -12.23 33.75
CA LEU A 4 2.55 -11.06 34.33
C LEU A 4 2.88 -9.94 33.32
N VAL A 5 2.71 -10.18 32.02
CA VAL A 5 3.03 -9.18 30.97
C VAL A 5 1.82 -8.28 30.64
N ILE A 6 0.60 -8.71 30.94
CA ILE A 6 -0.62 -7.93 30.62
C ILE A 6 -0.91 -6.86 31.70
N LEU A 7 -0.49 -7.05 32.95
CA LEU A 7 -0.70 -6.06 34.01
C LEU A 7 0.22 -4.84 33.91
N ALA A 8 1.35 -4.92 33.20
CA ALA A 8 2.30 -3.81 33.08
C ALA A 8 1.82 -2.69 32.13
N CYS A 9 0.88 -2.97 31.22
CA CYS A 9 0.35 -1.96 30.30
C CYS A 9 -0.80 -1.11 30.88
N ILE A 10 -1.41 -1.52 31.99
CA ILE A 10 -2.55 -0.79 32.59
C ILE A 10 -2.07 0.20 33.68
N LEU A 11 -0.88 0.01 34.25
CA LEU A 11 -0.35 0.83 35.35
C LEU A 11 0.36 2.13 34.92
N LEU A 12 0.55 2.39 33.62
CA LEU A 12 1.13 3.65 33.12
C LEU A 12 0.09 4.71 32.70
N ALA A 13 -1.20 4.49 32.95
CA ALA A 13 -2.27 5.41 32.53
C ALA A 13 -2.81 6.33 33.64
N ASN A 14 -2.21 6.37 34.84
CA ASN A 14 -2.60 7.27 35.92
C ASN A 14 -1.53 8.33 36.18
N ILE A 15 -1.34 9.25 35.23
CA ILE A 15 -0.75 10.56 35.51
C ILE A 15 -1.92 11.53 35.68
N SER A 16 -2.21 11.88 36.93
CA SER A 16 -3.17 12.93 37.28
C SER A 16 -2.69 14.26 36.71
N LEU A 17 -3.39 14.73 35.67
CA LEU A 17 -3.30 16.11 35.18
C LEU A 17 -4.29 16.98 35.96
N THR A 18 -3.80 17.64 37.01
CA THR A 18 -4.50 18.79 37.61
C THR A 18 -4.29 20.01 36.72
N ILE A 19 -5.30 20.35 35.92
CA ILE A 19 -5.35 21.63 35.19
C ILE A 19 -6.25 22.58 35.98
N SER A 20 -5.65 23.63 36.53
CA SER A 20 -6.33 24.78 37.12
C SER A 20 -7.13 25.51 36.03
N ALA A 21 -8.45 25.65 36.24
CA ALA A 21 -9.32 26.44 35.39
C ALA A 21 -9.10 27.92 35.69
N ASN A 22 -8.53 28.65 34.75
CA ASN A 22 -8.49 30.11 34.78
C ASN A 22 -9.19 30.65 33.53
N ASN A 23 -10.30 31.34 33.73
CA ASN A 23 -11.14 31.92 32.68
C ASN A 23 -10.56 33.27 32.24
N ASN A 24 -9.91 33.33 31.07
CA ASN A 24 -9.97 34.52 30.21
C ASN A 24 -9.43 34.27 28.79
N PRO A 25 -10.05 34.82 27.71
CA PRO A 25 -9.65 34.54 26.34
C PRO A 25 -8.79 35.68 25.78
N THR A 26 -7.48 35.48 25.67
CA THR A 26 -6.66 36.17 24.66
C THR A 26 -5.53 35.26 24.20
N SER A 27 -5.51 34.99 22.90
CA SER A 27 -4.65 34.03 22.23
C SER A 27 -3.19 34.51 22.18
N LYS A 28 -2.31 33.82 22.91
CA LYS A 28 -0.88 33.74 22.60
C LYS A 28 -0.50 32.27 22.47
N ILE A 29 -0.31 31.82 21.23
CA ILE A 29 0.17 30.46 20.93
C ILE A 29 1.70 30.53 20.90
N THR A 30 2.32 30.07 21.97
CA THR A 30 3.71 29.61 21.98
C THR A 30 3.76 28.34 22.81
N SER A 31 3.94 27.19 22.17
CA SER A 31 4.33 25.95 22.85
C SER A 31 5.58 25.38 22.16
N ASN A 32 6.73 25.67 22.77
CA ASN A 32 7.95 24.89 22.57
C ASN A 32 7.77 23.55 23.29
N PHE A 33 7.61 22.47 22.53
CA PHE A 33 7.75 21.11 23.04
C PHE A 33 8.94 20.45 22.35
N GLY A 34 10.09 20.50 23.02
CA GLY A 34 11.28 19.72 22.68
C GLY A 34 11.13 18.30 23.22
N GLY A 35 10.65 17.38 22.39
CA GLY A 35 10.52 15.97 22.71
C GLY A 35 10.50 15.15 21.44
N LYS A 36 11.67 14.68 21.01
CA LYS A 36 11.88 13.85 19.81
C LYS A 36 11.47 12.39 20.13
N LEU A 37 10.17 12.12 20.26
CA LEU A 37 9.64 10.75 20.37
C LEU A 37 8.75 10.43 19.17
N LEU A 38 9.17 9.44 18.37
CA LEU A 38 8.42 8.66 17.37
C LEU A 38 7.22 9.36 16.71
N MET A 39 7.48 10.15 15.66
CA MET A 39 6.48 10.86 14.83
C MET A 39 5.59 9.95 13.93
N GLY A 40 5.36 8.69 14.29
CA GLY A 40 4.61 7.73 13.47
C GLY A 40 3.08 7.77 13.65
N PHE A 41 2.59 8.25 14.79
CA PHE A 41 1.17 8.12 15.18
C PHE A 41 0.52 9.43 15.66
N SER A 42 0.95 10.57 15.12
CA SER A 42 0.63 11.90 15.69
C SER A 42 -0.86 12.32 15.60
N ASN A 43 -1.75 11.52 14.99
CA ASN A 43 -3.15 11.90 14.79
C ASN A 43 -4.16 11.19 15.70
N ILE A 44 -3.73 10.17 16.46
CA ILE A 44 -4.62 9.42 17.37
C ILE A 44 -5.25 10.36 18.40
N ILE A 45 -4.48 11.33 18.91
CA ILE A 45 -4.97 12.32 19.88
C ILE A 45 -6.08 13.18 19.29
N CYS A 46 -5.95 13.62 18.02
CA CYS A 46 -7.01 14.37 17.37
C CYS A 46 -8.28 13.51 17.24
N ARG A 47 -8.14 12.24 16.81
CA ARG A 47 -9.27 11.31 16.62
C ARG A 47 -10.02 11.00 17.91
N LEU A 48 -9.29 10.70 19.00
CA LEU A 48 -9.89 10.38 20.30
C LEU A 48 -10.70 11.55 20.88
N LYS A 49 -10.35 12.79 20.52
CA LYS A 49 -11.08 14.00 20.93
C LYS A 49 -12.14 14.44 19.91
N HIS A 50 -12.38 13.67 18.85
CA HIS A 50 -13.22 14.06 17.72
C HIS A 50 -12.81 15.40 17.08
N TYR A 51 -11.51 15.69 17.06
CA TYR A 51 -10.95 16.86 16.40
C TYR A 51 -10.45 16.49 15.01
N LYS A 52 -10.36 17.50 14.14
CA LYS A 52 -9.87 17.40 12.78
C LYS A 52 -8.37 17.67 12.77
N VAL A 53 -7.61 16.87 12.04
CA VAL A 53 -6.16 17.10 11.88
C VAL A 53 -5.96 18.30 10.97
N LEU A 54 -5.22 19.32 11.40
CA LEU A 54 -4.83 20.44 10.54
C LEU A 54 -3.54 20.07 9.80
N LEU A 55 -3.62 19.96 8.47
CA LEU A 55 -2.46 19.69 7.62
C LEU A 55 -1.94 21.00 7.03
N ASN A 56 -0.62 21.17 6.96
CA ASN A 56 -0.03 22.27 6.19
C ASN A 56 -0.04 21.98 4.67
N GLU A 57 0.53 22.89 3.88
CA GLU A 57 0.66 22.76 2.42
C GLU A 57 1.51 21.55 1.97
N TYR A 58 2.30 20.96 2.87
CA TYR A 58 3.11 19.76 2.64
C TYR A 58 2.47 18.48 3.19
N SER A 59 1.17 18.51 3.54
CA SER A 59 0.44 17.39 4.14
C SER A 59 1.03 16.91 5.48
N GLN A 60 1.75 17.77 6.20
CA GLN A 60 2.25 17.48 7.54
C GLN A 60 1.24 17.95 8.58
N SER A 61 0.99 17.12 9.60
CA SER A 61 0.15 17.48 10.73
C SER A 61 0.79 18.62 11.52
N VAL A 62 0.11 19.74 11.62
CA VAL A 62 0.55 20.92 12.40
C VAL A 62 -0.29 21.14 13.66
N GLY A 63 -1.40 20.42 13.83
CA GLY A 63 -2.23 20.49 15.03
C GLY A 63 -3.58 19.80 14.90
N CYS A 64 -4.43 19.96 15.93
CA CYS A 64 -5.81 19.50 15.93
C CYS A 64 -6.76 20.70 16.09
N VAL A 65 -7.87 20.73 15.34
CA VAL A 65 -8.88 21.80 15.42
C VAL A 65 -10.29 21.19 15.50
N LYS A 66 -11.21 21.81 16.24
CA LYS A 66 -12.63 21.37 16.25
C LYS A 66 -13.32 21.61 14.91
N GLN A 67 -13.02 22.74 14.27
CA GLN A 67 -13.57 23.16 12.99
C GLN A 67 -12.44 23.66 12.09
N CYS A 68 -12.51 23.37 10.79
CA CYS A 68 -11.49 23.84 9.86
C CYS A 68 -11.51 25.37 9.80
N PRO A 69 -10.32 26.02 9.85
CA PRO A 69 -10.25 27.46 9.64
C PRO A 69 -10.82 27.84 8.27
N PHE A 70 -11.23 29.09 8.10
CA PHE A 70 -11.95 29.56 6.91
C PHE A 70 -11.19 29.34 5.58
N SER A 71 -9.87 29.22 5.61
CA SER A 71 -9.00 28.93 4.45
C SER A 71 -8.74 27.43 4.22
N PHE A 72 -9.35 26.55 5.01
CA PHE A 72 -9.13 25.10 4.96
C PHE A 72 -10.44 24.39 4.62
N GLN A 73 -10.33 23.40 3.74
CA GLN A 73 -11.42 22.50 3.41
C GLN A 73 -11.33 21.24 4.27
N GLU A 74 -12.47 20.83 4.83
CA GLU A 74 -12.58 19.54 5.49
C GLU A 74 -12.61 18.40 4.48
N ARG A 75 -11.83 17.35 4.73
CA ARG A 75 -11.76 16.14 3.92
C ARG A 75 -11.67 14.91 4.81
N TYR A 76 -11.91 13.73 4.23
CA TYR A 76 -11.76 12.45 4.91
C TYR A 76 -10.64 11.62 4.26
N SER A 77 -9.85 10.93 5.09
CA SER A 77 -8.82 9.97 4.65
C SER A 77 -8.72 8.83 5.65
N ILE A 78 -8.46 7.61 5.18
CA ILE A 78 -8.20 6.45 6.04
C ILE A 78 -7.04 6.72 7.01
N ARG A 79 -6.01 7.44 6.54
CA ARG A 79 -4.82 7.75 7.35
C ARG A 79 -5.11 8.78 8.43
N TRP A 80 -5.87 9.83 8.14
CA TRP A 80 -6.04 11.00 9.02
C TRP A 80 -7.41 11.11 9.71
N GLY A 81 -8.44 10.48 9.18
CA GLY A 81 -9.83 10.66 9.60
C GLY A 81 -10.37 11.91 8.95
N HIS A 82 -11.17 12.70 9.68
CA HIS A 82 -11.50 14.05 9.26
C HIS A 82 -10.27 14.96 9.43
N TYR A 83 -9.89 15.67 8.38
CA TYR A 83 -8.76 16.59 8.39
C TYR A 83 -9.07 17.87 7.63
N CYS A 84 -8.36 18.93 7.97
CA CYS A 84 -8.43 20.25 7.36
C CYS A 84 -7.18 20.43 6.51
N MET A 85 -7.37 20.58 5.20
CA MET A 85 -6.28 20.86 4.27
C MET A 85 -6.50 22.25 3.67
N PRO A 86 -5.45 23.05 3.39
CA PRO A 86 -5.62 24.33 2.73
C PRO A 86 -6.45 24.12 1.46
N ALA A 87 -7.50 24.91 1.28
CA ALA A 87 -8.29 24.81 0.06
C ALA A 87 -7.38 25.13 -1.12
N ALA A 88 -7.06 24.14 -1.95
CA ALA A 88 -6.26 24.36 -3.13
C ALA A 88 -6.98 25.39 -4.01
N CYS A 89 -6.32 26.53 -4.22
CA CYS A 89 -6.81 27.52 -5.18
C CYS A 89 -6.74 26.92 -6.58
N PHE A 90 -7.88 26.67 -7.23
CA PHE A 90 -7.89 26.32 -8.65
C PHE A 90 -7.54 27.52 -9.55
N ILE A 91 -7.51 28.73 -8.98
CA ILE A 91 -7.15 29.96 -9.71
C ILE A 91 -5.64 30.12 -9.75
N LYS A 92 -5.07 29.97 -10.96
CA LYS A 92 -3.66 30.23 -11.23
C LYS A 92 -3.26 31.63 -10.74
N ASN A 93 -2.11 31.72 -10.07
CA ASN A 93 -1.56 32.94 -9.49
C ASN A 93 -2.39 33.58 -8.36
N CYS A 94 -3.34 32.84 -7.78
CA CYS A 94 -3.97 33.24 -6.54
C CYS A 94 -3.04 32.98 -5.34
N ALA A 95 -2.94 33.95 -4.44
CA ALA A 95 -2.25 33.81 -3.16
C ALA A 95 -3.21 33.35 -2.05
N PHE A 96 -4.45 33.82 -2.07
CA PHE A 96 -5.47 33.44 -1.10
C PHE A 96 -6.85 33.28 -1.73
N CYS A 97 -7.49 32.16 -1.45
CA CYS A 97 -8.84 31.85 -1.92
C CYS A 97 -9.86 31.91 -0.79
N LYS A 98 -10.98 32.59 -1.06
CA LYS A 98 -12.20 32.52 -0.24
C LYS A 98 -12.90 31.17 -0.45
N THR A 99 -12.93 30.70 -1.69
CA THR A 99 -13.39 29.36 -2.09
C THR A 99 -12.44 28.86 -3.20
N PRO A 100 -12.44 27.56 -3.56
CA PRO A 100 -11.55 27.06 -4.61
C PRO A 100 -11.65 27.82 -5.96
N PHE A 101 -12.76 28.52 -6.20
CA PHE A 101 -13.06 29.31 -7.41
C PHE A 101 -13.17 30.83 -7.18
N VAL A 102 -12.91 31.31 -5.96
CA VAL A 102 -12.93 32.74 -5.62
C VAL A 102 -11.62 33.10 -4.94
N CYS A 103 -10.71 33.66 -5.72
CA CYS A 103 -9.52 34.31 -5.22
C CYS A 103 -9.91 35.63 -4.54
N SER A 104 -9.45 35.84 -3.30
CA SER A 104 -9.54 37.13 -2.62
C SER A 104 -8.26 37.96 -2.79
N GLN A 105 -7.11 37.31 -3.01
CA GLN A 105 -5.84 37.99 -3.17
C GLN A 105 -4.92 37.26 -4.15
N CYS A 106 -4.40 37.98 -5.14
CA CYS A 106 -3.45 37.44 -6.11
C CYS A 106 -2.01 37.51 -5.60
N LYS A 107 -1.11 36.71 -6.19
CA LYS A 107 0.34 36.81 -5.98
C LYS A 107 0.86 38.17 -6.44
N LYS A 108 2.04 38.58 -5.95
CA LYS A 108 2.72 39.81 -6.40
C LYS A 108 2.78 39.83 -7.94
N GLU A 109 2.62 41.01 -8.54
CA GLU A 109 2.53 41.27 -9.99
C GLU A 109 1.20 40.92 -10.69
N TYR A 110 0.25 40.29 -9.99
CA TYR A 110 -1.06 39.98 -10.55
C TYR A 110 -2.17 40.84 -9.94
N ILE A 111 -3.13 41.20 -10.78
CA ILE A 111 -4.29 42.03 -10.47
C ILE A 111 -5.51 41.14 -10.36
N LEU A 112 -6.33 41.34 -9.33
CA LEU A 112 -7.56 40.58 -9.14
C LEU A 112 -8.60 41.02 -10.17
N PHE A 113 -8.99 40.14 -11.09
CA PHE A 113 -10.07 40.40 -12.03
C PHE A 113 -11.36 39.76 -11.52
N GLN A 114 -12.34 40.60 -11.18
CA GLN A 114 -13.65 40.11 -10.77
C GLN A 114 -14.57 40.04 -11.98
N ILE A 115 -14.94 38.81 -12.35
CA ILE A 115 -15.84 38.55 -13.48
C ILE A 115 -17.29 38.75 -13.02
N ASN A 116 -17.62 38.23 -11.84
CA ASN A 116 -18.89 38.43 -11.12
C ASN A 116 -18.67 38.20 -9.60
N GLU A 117 -19.73 38.17 -8.80
CA GLU A 117 -19.63 37.99 -7.33
C GLU A 117 -19.02 36.64 -6.92
N GLU A 118 -19.11 35.63 -7.78
CA GLU A 118 -18.75 34.25 -7.49
C GLU A 118 -17.50 33.77 -8.25
N LYS A 119 -16.89 34.64 -9.08
CA LYS A 119 -15.77 34.27 -9.93
C LYS A 119 -14.73 35.38 -10.01
N THR A 120 -13.50 35.01 -9.67
CA THR A 120 -12.34 35.87 -9.83
C THR A 120 -11.22 35.16 -10.57
N SER A 121 -10.31 35.92 -11.18
CA SER A 121 -9.05 35.41 -11.72
C SER A 121 -7.91 36.39 -11.40
N CYS A 122 -6.66 35.93 -11.55
CA CYS A 122 -5.47 36.75 -11.35
C CYS A 122 -4.77 36.99 -12.68
N VAL A 123 -4.71 38.25 -13.13
CA VAL A 123 -4.21 38.64 -14.46
C VAL A 123 -3.08 39.66 -14.34
N LYS A 124 -2.09 39.62 -15.25
CA LYS A 124 -1.00 40.62 -15.28
C LYS A 124 -1.49 41.99 -15.77
N LYS A 125 -2.48 42.02 -16.67
CA LYS A 125 -3.07 43.23 -17.25
C LYS A 125 -4.58 43.09 -17.29
N CYS A 126 -5.31 44.17 -17.01
CA CYS A 126 -6.77 44.17 -17.09
C CYS A 126 -7.23 43.89 -18.53
N PRO A 127 -8.17 42.95 -18.74
CA PRO A 127 -8.70 42.63 -20.07
C PRO A 127 -9.45 43.82 -20.68
N ASN A 128 -9.54 43.83 -22.01
CA ASN A 128 -10.28 44.85 -22.76
C ASN A 128 -11.72 44.94 -22.24
N ASN A 129 -12.22 46.17 -22.01
CA ASN A 129 -13.50 46.49 -21.36
C ASN A 129 -13.54 46.33 -19.83
N SER A 130 -12.38 46.23 -19.17
CA SER A 130 -12.27 46.39 -17.72
C SER A 130 -11.30 47.52 -17.37
N VAL A 131 -11.58 48.21 -16.28
CA VAL A 131 -10.72 49.29 -15.75
C VAL A 131 -10.09 48.85 -14.44
N ARG A 132 -8.83 49.23 -14.23
CA ARG A 132 -8.13 49.02 -12.97
C ARG A 132 -8.68 50.01 -11.93
N LYS A 133 -9.19 49.49 -10.82
CA LYS A 133 -9.62 50.27 -9.65
C LYS A 133 -8.83 49.82 -8.43
N LEU A 134 -8.48 50.75 -7.57
CA LEU A 134 -7.91 50.45 -6.25
C LEU A 134 -9.07 50.26 -5.27
N GLN A 135 -9.20 49.08 -4.66
CA GLN A 135 -10.24 48.77 -3.69
C GLN A 135 -9.60 48.07 -2.48
N ASN A 136 -9.81 48.62 -1.28
CA ASN A 136 -9.23 48.11 -0.02
C ASN A 136 -7.71 47.92 -0.08
N GLY A 137 -6.97 48.82 -0.73
CA GLY A 137 -5.52 48.74 -0.87
C GLY A 137 -4.99 47.79 -1.95
N PHE A 138 -5.87 47.05 -2.66
CA PHE A 138 -5.48 46.15 -3.73
C PHE A 138 -6.00 46.63 -5.09
N GLN A 139 -5.23 46.36 -6.15
CA GLN A 139 -5.67 46.66 -7.51
C GLN A 139 -6.60 45.56 -8.02
N LYS A 140 -7.71 45.99 -8.60
CA LYS A 140 -8.78 45.12 -9.09
C LYS A 140 -9.25 45.56 -10.46
N CYS A 141 -9.43 44.63 -11.39
CA CYS A 141 -10.04 44.91 -12.69
C CYS A 141 -11.56 44.76 -12.57
N VAL A 142 -12.32 45.81 -12.92
CA VAL A 142 -13.78 45.83 -12.87
C VAL A 142 -14.32 46.09 -14.27
N MET A 143 -15.31 45.31 -14.71
CA MET A 143 -15.94 45.47 -16.01
C MET A 143 -16.65 46.82 -16.14
N VAL A 144 -16.44 47.51 -17.26
CA VAL A 144 -17.17 48.75 -17.58
C VAL A 144 -18.55 48.36 -18.11
N LYS A 145 -19.60 48.58 -17.32
CA LYS A 145 -20.99 48.38 -17.76
C LYS A 145 -21.28 49.42 -18.87
N GLY A 146 -21.40 49.01 -20.14
CA GLY A 146 -21.77 50.00 -21.17
C GLY A 146 -21.62 49.71 -22.67
N LYS A 147 -21.18 48.53 -23.13
CA LYS A 147 -21.20 48.24 -24.59
C LYS A 147 -21.91 46.93 -24.88
N LYS A 148 -23.10 47.03 -25.51
CA LYS A 148 -23.84 45.90 -26.11
C LYS A 148 -22.89 45.18 -27.08
N LYS A 149 -22.73 43.88 -26.87
CA LYS A 149 -21.81 43.03 -27.64
C LYS A 149 -22.28 42.99 -29.10
N ALA A 150 -21.38 43.35 -30.02
CA ALA A 150 -21.48 42.93 -31.42
C ALA A 150 -21.57 41.40 -31.48
N ASP A 151 -22.34 40.89 -32.46
CA ASP A 151 -22.53 39.46 -32.75
C ASP A 151 -21.20 38.71 -32.70
N LYS A 152 -20.99 38.00 -31.59
CA LYS A 152 -19.88 37.06 -31.48
C LYS A 152 -20.42 35.74 -32.01
N GLY A 153 -19.83 35.28 -33.10
CA GLY A 153 -20.05 33.94 -33.63
C GLY A 153 -19.94 32.87 -32.55
N LEU A 154 -20.48 31.70 -32.88
CA LEU A 154 -20.52 30.54 -32.00
C LEU A 154 -19.12 30.22 -31.45
N PRO A 155 -18.95 30.00 -30.14
CA PRO A 155 -17.65 29.58 -29.62
C PRO A 155 -17.22 28.25 -30.26
N GLU A 156 -15.92 28.10 -30.52
CA GLU A 156 -15.38 26.92 -31.18
C GLU A 156 -15.79 25.62 -30.46
N GLY A 157 -16.25 24.63 -31.22
CA GLY A 157 -16.68 23.33 -30.71
C GLY A 157 -18.05 23.29 -30.03
N CYS A 158 -18.75 24.41 -29.87
CA CYS A 158 -20.11 24.46 -29.29
C CYS A 158 -21.19 24.35 -30.38
N ASN A 159 -22.31 23.70 -30.09
CA ASN A 159 -23.47 23.66 -31.01
C ASN A 159 -24.44 24.84 -30.84
N ASN A 160 -24.33 25.61 -29.76
CA ASN A 160 -25.15 26.80 -29.50
C ASN A 160 -24.37 27.85 -28.68
N GLN A 161 -24.89 29.08 -28.60
CA GLN A 161 -24.20 30.20 -27.92
C GLN A 161 -23.99 29.95 -26.42
N GLN A 162 -24.80 29.08 -25.80
CA GLN A 162 -24.69 28.69 -24.40
C GLN A 162 -23.73 27.50 -24.18
N CYS A 163 -23.24 26.90 -25.27
CA CYS A 163 -22.39 25.72 -25.29
C CYS A 163 -22.97 24.54 -24.47
N SER A 164 -24.29 24.33 -24.54
CA SER A 164 -24.94 23.25 -23.78
C SER A 164 -24.58 21.85 -24.30
N SER A 165 -24.20 21.74 -25.57
CA SER A 165 -23.63 20.54 -26.20
C SER A 165 -22.43 20.88 -27.08
N CYS A 166 -21.52 19.91 -27.21
CA CYS A 166 -20.33 20.00 -28.04
C CYS A 166 -20.53 19.31 -29.38
N VAL A 167 -19.83 19.79 -30.40
CA VAL A 167 -19.64 19.09 -31.68
C VAL A 167 -18.92 17.77 -31.40
N ASP A 168 -19.06 16.79 -32.29
CA ASP A 168 -18.28 15.56 -32.21
C ASP A 168 -16.77 15.84 -32.14
N GLU A 169 -16.04 14.94 -31.46
CA GLU A 169 -14.61 15.06 -31.11
C GLU A 169 -14.26 16.12 -30.04
N TYR A 170 -15.25 16.87 -29.53
CA TYR A 170 -15.04 17.79 -28.41
C TYR A 170 -15.60 17.23 -27.10
N TYR A 171 -14.95 17.60 -26.02
CA TYR A 171 -15.33 17.29 -24.64
C TYR A 171 -15.88 18.52 -23.95
N LYS A 172 -16.98 18.35 -23.23
CA LYS A 172 -17.63 19.41 -22.45
C LYS A 172 -16.91 19.58 -21.12
N LEU A 173 -16.31 20.74 -20.89
CA LEU A 173 -15.79 21.13 -19.59
C LEU A 173 -16.85 21.97 -18.86
N VAL A 174 -17.38 21.41 -17.77
CA VAL A 174 -18.31 22.13 -16.89
C VAL A 174 -17.50 22.79 -15.78
N LEU A 175 -17.33 24.10 -15.91
CA LEU A 175 -16.71 24.93 -14.89
C LEU A 175 -17.81 25.42 -13.94
N PRO A 176 -17.58 25.40 -12.62
CA PRO A 176 -18.53 25.96 -11.66
C PRO A 176 -18.86 27.41 -11.99
N ASN A 177 -20.16 27.70 -12.08
CA ASN A 177 -20.74 29.03 -12.23
C ASN A 177 -20.34 29.76 -13.53
N THR A 178 -19.99 29.01 -14.59
CA THR A 178 -19.76 29.58 -15.92
C THR A 178 -20.44 28.77 -17.01
N ALA A 179 -20.61 29.38 -18.19
CA ALA A 179 -20.97 28.62 -19.38
C ALA A 179 -19.97 27.47 -19.58
N SER A 180 -20.48 26.33 -20.04
CA SER A 180 -19.64 25.20 -20.41
C SER A 180 -18.74 25.59 -21.58
N VAL A 181 -17.59 24.95 -21.69
CA VAL A 181 -16.67 25.16 -22.81
C VAL A 181 -16.40 23.80 -23.46
N CYS A 182 -16.39 23.75 -24.77
CA CYS A 182 -16.01 22.55 -25.52
C CYS A 182 -14.53 22.60 -25.85
N LEU A 183 -13.81 21.52 -25.54
CA LEU A 183 -12.36 21.41 -25.74
C LEU A 183 -12.05 20.13 -26.50
N LYS A 184 -11.12 20.17 -27.47
CA LYS A 184 -10.65 18.95 -28.16
C LYS A 184 -9.93 17.97 -27.23
N LYS A 185 -9.32 18.46 -26.15
CA LYS A 185 -8.63 17.67 -25.14
C LYS A 185 -8.94 18.23 -23.76
N CYS A 186 -9.20 17.36 -22.79
CA CYS A 186 -9.35 17.78 -21.41
C CYS A 186 -8.02 18.32 -20.85
N PRO A 187 -8.06 19.42 -20.08
CA PRO A 187 -6.85 19.97 -19.45
C PRO A 187 -6.30 19.02 -18.38
N ASP A 188 -5.03 19.21 -18.00
CA ASP A 188 -4.45 18.44 -16.89
C ASP A 188 -5.30 18.58 -15.61
N GLY A 189 -5.46 17.47 -14.90
CA GLY A 189 -6.34 17.33 -13.76
C GLY A 189 -7.78 16.97 -14.12
N TYR A 190 -8.08 16.72 -15.40
CA TYR A 190 -9.39 16.29 -15.88
C TYR A 190 -9.27 15.05 -16.76
N ASN A 191 -10.24 14.14 -16.66
CA ASN A 191 -10.34 12.98 -17.53
C ASN A 191 -11.62 13.03 -18.39
N PRO A 192 -11.54 12.71 -19.71
CA PRO A 192 -12.72 12.55 -20.55
C PRO A 192 -13.55 11.31 -20.17
N ILE A 193 -14.69 11.53 -19.53
CA ILE A 193 -15.67 10.49 -19.22
C ILE A 193 -16.99 10.86 -19.89
N ALA A 194 -17.48 10.00 -20.78
CA ALA A 194 -18.72 10.21 -21.54
C ALA A 194 -18.81 11.58 -22.24
N LYS A 195 -17.76 11.98 -22.98
CA LYS A 195 -17.62 13.30 -23.65
C LYS A 195 -17.65 14.51 -22.69
N ILE A 196 -17.42 14.31 -21.39
CA ILE A 196 -17.34 15.38 -20.38
C ILE A 196 -15.96 15.35 -19.74
N CYS A 197 -15.31 16.51 -19.60
CA CYS A 197 -14.09 16.64 -18.81
C CYS A 197 -14.47 16.72 -17.34
N LEU A 198 -14.25 15.64 -16.59
CA LEU A 198 -14.47 15.59 -15.15
C LEU A 198 -13.15 15.76 -14.41
N ALA A 199 -13.15 16.64 -13.39
CA ALA A 199 -11.97 16.86 -12.56
C ALA A 199 -11.65 15.60 -11.76
N CYS A 200 -10.36 15.25 -11.69
CA CYS A 200 -9.89 14.20 -10.81
C CYS A 200 -10.10 14.61 -9.35
N LEU A 201 -10.42 13.64 -8.49
CA LEU A 201 -10.73 13.88 -7.08
C LEU A 201 -9.50 14.39 -6.31
N ASP A 202 -8.31 13.89 -6.64
CA ASP A 202 -7.05 14.40 -6.13
C ASP A 202 -6.57 15.57 -7.01
N SER A 203 -6.49 16.77 -6.43
CA SER A 203 -6.04 17.98 -7.13
C SER A 203 -4.56 17.96 -7.53
N ARG A 204 -3.79 17.01 -7.01
CA ARG A 204 -2.38 16.76 -7.37
C ARG A 204 -2.24 15.87 -8.61
N CYS A 205 -3.36 15.34 -9.08
CA CYS A 205 -3.42 14.44 -10.21
C CYS A 205 -3.40 15.22 -11.54
N ALA A 206 -2.59 14.77 -12.49
CA ALA A 206 -2.52 15.29 -13.85
C ALA A 206 -3.53 14.59 -14.77
N SER A 207 -3.83 13.32 -14.53
CA SER A 207 -4.86 12.56 -15.24
C SER A 207 -5.34 11.40 -14.36
N CYS A 208 -6.61 11.05 -14.48
CA CYS A 208 -7.21 9.93 -13.77
C CYS A 208 -7.70 8.88 -14.76
N LYS A 209 -7.77 7.62 -14.31
CA LYS A 209 -8.13 6.47 -15.15
C LYS A 209 -9.64 6.41 -15.37
N SER A 210 -10.22 5.21 -15.44
CA SER A 210 -11.66 4.97 -15.60
C SER A 210 -12.55 5.61 -14.53
N SER A 211 -11.97 6.00 -13.39
CA SER A 211 -12.66 6.68 -12.29
C SER A 211 -11.95 7.98 -11.93
N ILE A 212 -12.71 9.03 -11.58
CA ILE A 212 -12.16 10.28 -11.06
C ILE A 212 -11.40 10.09 -9.74
N ALA A 213 -11.60 8.97 -9.04
CA ALA A 213 -10.93 8.65 -7.79
C ALA A 213 -9.53 8.01 -7.99
N GLU A 214 -9.25 7.46 -9.17
CA GLU A 214 -8.02 6.73 -9.45
C GLU A 214 -7.07 7.57 -10.29
N CYS A 215 -6.05 8.15 -9.65
CA CYS A 215 -5.05 8.92 -10.36
C CYS A 215 -4.11 8.02 -11.18
N ASP A 216 -3.85 8.33 -12.45
CA ASP A 216 -2.89 7.57 -13.28
C ASP A 216 -1.52 8.27 -13.40
N ARG A 217 -1.50 9.60 -13.30
CA ARG A 217 -0.31 10.44 -13.43
C ARG A 217 -0.44 11.63 -12.51
N CYS A 218 0.63 11.91 -11.77
CA CYS A 218 0.69 13.08 -10.90
C CYS A 218 1.23 14.31 -11.62
N LEU A 219 0.81 15.50 -11.19
CA LEU A 219 1.41 16.77 -11.62
C LEU A 219 2.84 16.85 -11.11
N HIS A 220 3.74 17.51 -11.84
CA HIS A 220 5.08 17.81 -11.33
C HIS A 220 4.97 18.82 -10.15
N PRO A 221 5.67 18.61 -9.01
CA PRO A 221 6.74 17.63 -8.73
C PRO A 221 6.29 16.37 -7.94
N TYR A 222 5.01 16.01 -7.98
CA TYR A 222 4.46 14.88 -7.21
C TYR A 222 4.79 13.51 -7.82
N HIS A 223 4.73 12.48 -6.98
CA HIS A 223 5.00 11.08 -7.31
C HIS A 223 3.76 10.23 -7.03
N LEU A 224 3.47 9.26 -7.90
CA LEU A 224 2.33 8.34 -7.75
C LEU A 224 2.65 7.27 -6.70
N LEU A 225 1.92 7.26 -5.58
CA LEU A 225 2.07 6.24 -4.55
C LEU A 225 1.29 4.98 -4.96
N LEU A 226 2.03 3.89 -5.21
CA LEU A 226 1.47 2.58 -5.51
C LEU A 226 1.35 1.75 -4.24
N ASP A 227 0.28 0.97 -4.10
CA ASP A 227 0.14 0.01 -3.01
C ASP A 227 0.83 -1.33 -3.30
N SER A 228 0.63 -2.32 -2.42
CA SER A 228 1.20 -3.66 -2.59
C SER A 228 0.68 -4.43 -3.80
N TYR A 229 -0.42 -3.99 -4.40
CA TYR A 229 -1.03 -4.55 -5.61
C TYR A 229 -0.76 -3.69 -6.85
N ASN A 230 0.15 -2.71 -6.75
CA ASN A 230 0.43 -1.73 -7.80
C ASN A 230 -0.78 -0.89 -8.21
N ILE A 231 -1.75 -0.70 -7.31
CA ILE A 231 -2.89 0.18 -7.51
C ILE A 231 -2.51 1.58 -6.99
N SER A 232 -2.79 2.61 -7.81
CA SER A 232 -2.56 4.01 -7.44
C SER A 232 -3.46 4.41 -6.27
N GLN A 233 -2.86 4.89 -5.19
CA GLN A 233 -3.60 5.39 -4.03
C GLN A 233 -3.73 6.92 -4.04
N GLU A 234 -2.62 7.62 -4.26
CA GLU A 234 -2.57 9.08 -4.22
C GLU A 234 -1.27 9.65 -4.78
N CYS A 235 -1.25 10.96 -5.04
CA CYS A 235 -0.05 11.69 -5.42
C CYS A 235 0.67 12.29 -4.20
N VAL A 236 1.94 11.94 -3.96
CA VAL A 236 2.72 12.41 -2.81
C VAL A 236 3.91 13.26 -3.26
N HIS A 237 4.24 14.32 -2.51
CA HIS A 237 5.39 15.18 -2.85
C HIS A 237 6.74 14.50 -2.52
N LYS A 238 6.76 13.61 -1.53
CA LYS A 238 7.94 12.82 -1.15
C LYS A 238 7.51 11.40 -0.86
N CYS A 239 8.25 10.42 -1.35
CA CYS A 239 7.97 9.02 -1.06
C CYS A 239 8.10 8.72 0.44
N PRO A 240 7.23 7.87 1.02
CA PRO A 240 7.35 7.44 2.42
C PRO A 240 8.66 6.70 2.70
N THR A 241 9.02 6.55 3.98
CA THR A 241 10.33 6.04 4.44
C THR A 241 10.68 4.63 3.94
N ASP A 242 9.68 3.82 3.59
CA ASP A 242 9.84 2.46 3.04
C ASP A 242 9.60 2.38 1.52
N TYR A 243 9.61 3.52 0.82
CA TYR A 243 9.41 3.61 -0.63
C TYR A 243 10.63 4.25 -1.30
N ILE A 244 10.96 3.73 -2.48
CA ILE A 244 11.95 4.31 -3.39
C ILE A 244 11.24 5.05 -4.52
N THR A 245 11.81 6.17 -4.94
CA THR A 245 11.34 6.90 -6.11
C THR A 245 11.84 6.20 -7.37
N GLN A 246 10.92 5.73 -8.20
CA GLN A 246 11.21 5.22 -9.54
C GLN A 246 10.67 6.20 -10.58
N LYS A 247 11.37 6.34 -11.71
CA LYS A 247 10.88 7.08 -12.87
C LYS A 247 10.73 6.11 -14.03
N VAL A 248 9.54 6.06 -14.61
CA VAL A 248 9.27 5.31 -15.83
C VAL A 248 8.66 6.32 -16.80
N ASN A 249 9.38 6.59 -17.89
CA ASN A 249 9.08 7.69 -18.81
C ASN A 249 9.05 9.05 -18.06
N GLU A 250 8.02 9.86 -18.28
CA GLU A 250 7.80 11.15 -17.62
C GLU A 250 7.10 11.04 -16.26
N THR A 251 6.66 9.83 -15.88
CA THR A 251 5.91 9.62 -14.63
C THR A 251 6.86 9.13 -13.54
N SER A 252 6.72 9.72 -12.34
CA SER A 252 7.45 9.28 -11.17
C SER A 252 6.55 8.57 -10.19
N TYR A 253 7.02 7.45 -9.68
CA TYR A 253 6.32 6.53 -8.80
C TYR A 253 7.05 6.43 -7.47
N CYS A 254 6.29 6.24 -6.39
CA CYS A 254 6.81 5.73 -5.14
C CYS A 254 6.48 4.25 -5.11
N VAL A 255 7.52 3.42 -5.28
CA VAL A 255 7.40 1.96 -5.22
C VAL A 255 7.89 1.52 -3.86
N ARG A 256 7.08 0.71 -3.17
CA ARG A 256 7.47 0.21 -1.86
C ARG A 256 8.72 -0.63 -2.02
N THR A 257 9.79 -0.26 -1.35
CA THR A 257 10.96 -1.15 -1.23
C THR A 257 10.45 -2.38 -0.50
N PRO A 258 10.49 -3.57 -1.11
CA PRO A 258 10.08 -4.78 -0.42
C PRO A 258 11.05 -5.00 0.75
N LYS A 259 10.69 -4.54 1.94
CA LYS A 259 11.15 -5.15 3.20
C LYS A 259 10.41 -6.48 3.31
N ILE A 260 10.71 -7.41 2.41
CA ILE A 260 10.36 -8.79 2.63
C ILE A 260 11.45 -9.29 3.57
N GLU A 261 11.27 -9.02 4.87
CA GLU A 261 11.85 -9.93 5.85
C GLU A 261 11.33 -11.30 5.47
N CYS A 262 12.25 -12.18 5.08
CA CYS A 262 11.89 -13.49 4.62
C CYS A 262 11.10 -14.19 5.73
N PRO A 263 9.84 -14.57 5.50
CA PRO A 263 9.07 -15.27 6.52
C PRO A 263 9.68 -16.65 6.82
N VAL A 264 10.51 -17.16 5.92
CA VAL A 264 11.31 -18.37 6.09
C VAL A 264 12.53 -18.06 6.98
N PRO A 265 12.61 -18.61 8.20
CA PRO A 265 13.78 -18.44 9.07
C PRO A 265 15.04 -18.96 8.39
N ASN A 266 16.17 -18.27 8.58
CA ASN A 266 17.47 -18.61 7.98
C ASN A 266 17.48 -18.60 6.45
N CYS A 267 16.59 -17.83 5.83
CA CYS A 267 16.65 -17.57 4.40
C CYS A 267 17.53 -16.33 4.12
N ASN A 268 18.51 -16.48 3.23
CA ASN A 268 19.39 -15.42 2.77
C ASN A 268 18.72 -14.60 1.65
N GLN A 269 18.00 -15.26 0.74
CA GLN A 269 17.34 -14.64 -0.39
C GLN A 269 15.93 -15.21 -0.60
N CYS A 270 14.91 -14.37 -0.54
CA CYS A 270 13.52 -14.78 -0.81
C CYS A 270 13.20 -14.85 -2.30
N THR A 271 12.26 -15.74 -2.65
CA THR A 271 11.63 -15.68 -3.98
C THR A 271 10.77 -14.43 -4.07
N SER A 272 10.88 -13.70 -5.17
CA SER A 272 9.91 -12.64 -5.48
C SER A 272 8.51 -13.26 -5.55
N PRO A 273 7.45 -12.61 -5.05
CA PRO A 273 6.07 -13.09 -5.14
C PRO A 273 5.56 -13.31 -6.57
N ASP A 274 6.35 -12.97 -7.59
CA ASP A 274 5.96 -13.02 -9.00
C ASP A 274 5.73 -14.45 -9.55
N ILE A 275 6.28 -15.49 -8.92
CA ILE A 275 6.19 -16.87 -9.43
C ILE A 275 4.88 -17.57 -9.02
N HIS A 276 4.36 -17.27 -7.83
CA HIS A 276 3.03 -17.72 -7.40
C HIS A 276 2.58 -16.88 -6.19
N PRO A 277 1.38 -16.25 -6.21
CA PRO A 277 0.96 -15.30 -5.17
C PRO A 277 0.89 -15.91 -3.76
N PHE A 278 0.82 -17.23 -3.66
CA PHE A 278 0.74 -17.97 -2.40
C PHE A 278 2.07 -18.61 -1.97
N HIS A 279 3.08 -18.65 -2.84
CA HIS A 279 4.36 -19.28 -2.50
C HIS A 279 5.39 -18.22 -2.11
N ARG A 280 5.47 -17.92 -0.81
CA ARG A 280 6.59 -17.15 -0.27
C ARG A 280 7.74 -18.12 0.04
N GLY A 281 8.53 -18.38 -0.99
CA GLY A 281 9.65 -19.30 -0.94
C GLY A 281 10.98 -18.66 -0.56
N CYS A 282 11.98 -19.52 -0.44
CA CYS A 282 13.38 -19.16 -0.23
C CYS A 282 14.19 -19.64 -1.44
N VAL A 283 14.92 -18.72 -2.07
CA VAL A 283 15.86 -19.03 -3.16
C VAL A 283 17.13 -19.65 -2.59
N GLU A 284 17.67 -19.05 -1.52
CA GLU A 284 18.93 -19.47 -0.92
C GLU A 284 18.86 -19.36 0.61
N CYS A 285 19.23 -20.42 1.30
CA CYS A 285 19.34 -20.43 2.76
C CYS A 285 20.67 -19.82 3.22
N SER A 286 20.70 -19.30 4.44
CA SER A 286 21.92 -18.83 5.09
C SER A 286 22.97 -19.95 5.22
N SER A 287 24.24 -19.57 5.30
CA SER A 287 25.36 -20.52 5.45
C SER A 287 25.11 -21.51 6.60
N GLY A 288 25.34 -22.80 6.32
CA GLY A 288 25.08 -23.90 7.26
C GLY A 288 23.68 -24.53 7.17
N PHE A 289 22.76 -23.95 6.40
CA PHE A 289 21.41 -24.48 6.17
C PHE A 289 21.24 -25.02 4.75
N VAL A 290 20.23 -25.87 4.57
CA VAL A 290 19.88 -26.57 3.33
C VAL A 290 18.42 -26.26 3.01
N LEU A 291 18.14 -25.97 1.73
CA LEU A 291 16.80 -25.64 1.26
C LEU A 291 15.95 -26.91 1.10
N TYR A 292 14.87 -26.99 1.87
CA TYR A 292 13.83 -28.01 1.72
C TYR A 292 12.57 -27.37 1.13
N ARG A 293 12.17 -27.84 -0.06
CA ARG A 293 10.96 -27.37 -0.75
C ARG A 293 9.78 -28.26 -0.39
N GLY A 294 8.89 -27.75 0.48
CA GLY A 294 7.63 -28.41 0.80
C GLY A 294 6.57 -28.15 -0.28
N SER A 295 5.37 -28.73 -0.09
CA SER A 295 4.27 -28.53 -1.05
C SER A 295 3.74 -27.09 -1.10
N PHE A 296 3.87 -26.34 0.01
CA PHE A 296 3.31 -24.99 0.16
C PHE A 296 4.27 -23.98 0.79
N SER A 297 5.42 -24.43 1.29
CA SER A 297 6.37 -23.59 2.00
C SER A 297 7.78 -24.14 1.87
N ASP A 298 8.73 -23.23 1.73
CA ASP A 298 10.14 -23.54 1.80
C ASP A 298 10.62 -23.45 3.25
N HIS A 299 11.57 -24.31 3.60
CA HIS A 299 12.21 -24.34 4.90
C HIS A 299 13.73 -24.43 4.74
N CYS A 300 14.45 -23.74 5.61
CA CYS A 300 15.91 -23.85 5.71
C CYS A 300 16.26 -24.64 6.96
N TYR A 301 16.75 -25.87 6.77
CA TYR A 301 17.14 -26.77 7.87
C TYR A 301 18.66 -26.99 7.91
N PRO A 302 19.27 -27.18 9.10
CA PRO A 302 20.69 -27.53 9.19
C PRO A 302 20.98 -28.92 8.55
N THR A 303 20.02 -29.83 8.63
CA THR A 303 20.04 -31.18 8.06
C THR A 303 18.72 -31.49 7.38
N CYS A 304 18.77 -32.31 6.31
CA CYS A 304 17.56 -32.68 5.59
C CYS A 304 16.64 -33.55 6.44
N PRO A 305 15.31 -33.39 6.31
CA PRO A 305 14.35 -34.25 7.00
C PRO A 305 14.43 -35.69 6.49
N SER A 306 13.83 -36.63 7.23
CA SER A 306 13.77 -38.05 6.85
C SER A 306 13.26 -38.23 5.41
N GLY A 307 13.86 -39.18 4.70
CA GLY A 307 13.56 -39.48 3.30
C GLY A 307 14.12 -38.47 2.30
N HIS A 308 15.05 -37.61 2.73
CA HIS A 308 15.75 -36.66 1.87
C HIS A 308 17.26 -36.69 2.13
N PHE A 309 18.04 -36.34 1.11
CA PHE A 309 19.49 -36.20 1.18
C PHE A 309 19.93 -34.82 0.69
N ARG A 310 21.14 -34.45 1.09
CA ARG A 310 21.74 -33.16 0.73
C ARG A 310 22.37 -33.28 -0.66
N GLU A 311 21.93 -32.44 -1.59
CA GLU A 311 22.44 -32.38 -2.96
C GLU A 311 22.71 -30.94 -3.37
N LYS A 312 23.68 -30.72 -4.26
CA LYS A 312 23.85 -29.41 -4.91
C LYS A 312 23.11 -29.39 -6.23
N ASP A 313 22.19 -28.45 -6.38
CA ASP A 313 21.50 -28.21 -7.64
C ASP A 313 22.53 -27.75 -8.69
N LEU A 314 22.59 -28.46 -9.83
CA LEU A 314 23.63 -28.25 -10.85
C LEU A 314 23.50 -26.89 -11.56
N MET A 315 22.30 -26.31 -11.60
CA MET A 315 22.03 -25.07 -12.31
C MET A 315 22.31 -23.83 -11.45
N THR A 316 21.95 -23.92 -10.17
CA THR A 316 21.99 -22.79 -9.24
C THR A 316 23.15 -22.88 -8.24
N ASN A 317 23.81 -24.04 -8.13
CA ASN A 317 24.86 -24.35 -7.15
C ASN A 317 24.42 -24.18 -5.68
N ILE A 318 23.12 -24.12 -5.42
CA ILE A 318 22.55 -24.08 -4.07
C ILE A 318 22.42 -25.50 -3.52
N THR A 319 22.52 -25.64 -2.20
CA THR A 319 22.35 -26.94 -1.54
C THR A 319 20.88 -27.14 -1.18
N VAL A 320 20.27 -28.19 -1.73
CA VAL A 320 18.87 -28.54 -1.55
C VAL A 320 18.71 -29.91 -0.88
N CYS A 321 17.55 -30.15 -0.29
CA CYS A 321 17.12 -31.46 0.18
C CYS A 321 16.34 -32.15 -0.93
N THR A 322 16.95 -33.14 -1.57
CA THR A 322 16.34 -33.96 -2.63
C THR A 322 15.72 -35.20 -1.99
N ARG A 323 14.51 -35.57 -2.41
CA ARG A 323 13.81 -36.75 -1.91
C ARG A 323 14.51 -38.03 -2.39
N CYS A 324 14.66 -39.02 -1.50
CA CYS A 324 15.14 -40.35 -1.89
C CYS A 324 14.15 -41.00 -2.88
N GLU A 325 14.64 -41.65 -3.93
CA GLU A 325 13.80 -42.35 -4.92
C GLU A 325 13.12 -43.58 -4.30
N THR A 326 13.84 -44.27 -3.42
CA THR A 326 13.34 -45.48 -2.76
C THR A 326 12.28 -45.09 -1.72
N PRO A 327 11.03 -45.57 -1.86
CA PRO A 327 10.00 -45.35 -0.84
C PRO A 327 10.44 -45.98 0.48
N PHE A 328 9.96 -45.42 1.59
CA PHE A 328 10.28 -45.87 2.95
C PHE A 328 11.75 -45.75 3.36
N CYS A 329 12.59 -45.10 2.55
CA CYS A 329 13.93 -44.75 2.97
C CYS A 329 13.89 -43.62 4.01
N LYS A 330 14.59 -43.82 5.12
CA LYS A 330 14.75 -42.84 6.19
C LYS A 330 15.92 -41.92 5.91
N GLU A 331 17.05 -42.47 5.47
CA GLU A 331 18.26 -41.73 5.11
C GLU A 331 18.86 -42.35 3.86
N CYS A 332 19.21 -41.54 2.86
CA CYS A 332 19.90 -42.00 1.65
C CYS A 332 21.18 -41.21 1.41
N SER A 333 22.17 -41.82 0.75
CA SER A 333 23.44 -41.16 0.38
C SER A 333 23.33 -40.41 -0.94
N ASN A 334 22.48 -40.89 -1.84
CA ASN A 334 22.17 -40.32 -3.15
C ASN A 334 20.71 -40.70 -3.52
N LEU A 335 20.30 -40.34 -4.74
CA LEU A 335 18.94 -40.58 -5.23
C LEU A 335 18.48 -42.05 -5.08
N SER A 336 19.36 -43.01 -5.40
CA SER A 336 19.04 -44.43 -5.53
C SER A 336 19.50 -45.33 -4.37
N THR A 337 20.41 -44.85 -3.52
CA THR A 337 21.05 -45.66 -2.48
C THR A 337 20.55 -45.29 -1.10
N CYS A 338 19.69 -46.13 -0.52
CA CYS A 338 19.24 -45.96 0.84
C CYS A 338 20.30 -46.46 1.85
N ILE A 339 20.51 -45.71 2.94
CA ILE A 339 21.40 -46.03 4.06
C ILE A 339 20.60 -46.67 5.20
N SER A 340 19.41 -46.15 5.48
CA SER A 340 18.54 -46.67 6.54
C SER A 340 17.07 -46.57 6.15
N CYS A 341 16.28 -47.56 6.56
CA CYS A 341 14.85 -47.65 6.26
C CYS A 341 13.99 -47.16 7.43
N ILE A 342 12.78 -46.71 7.11
CA ILE A 342 11.73 -46.45 8.10
C ILE A 342 11.22 -47.81 8.59
N GLU A 343 11.05 -47.99 9.89
CA GLU A 343 10.51 -49.23 10.45
C GLU A 343 9.05 -49.40 9.99
N PRO A 344 8.60 -50.61 9.58
CA PRO A 344 9.25 -51.93 9.72
C PRO A 344 10.01 -52.40 8.46
N PHE A 345 10.39 -51.50 7.55
CA PHE A 345 11.11 -51.88 6.33
C PHE A 345 12.59 -52.14 6.63
N VAL A 346 13.19 -53.07 5.90
CA VAL A 346 14.61 -53.46 6.04
C VAL A 346 15.35 -53.13 4.75
N LEU A 347 16.60 -52.70 4.90
CA LEU A 347 17.47 -52.39 3.77
C LEU A 347 17.93 -53.69 3.11
N ASP A 348 17.64 -53.82 1.83
CA ASP A 348 18.26 -54.81 0.98
C ASP A 348 19.62 -54.28 0.50
N PHE A 349 20.70 -54.81 1.04
CA PHE A 349 22.05 -54.40 0.68
C PHE A 349 22.41 -54.68 -0.79
N ALA A 350 21.73 -55.63 -1.45
CA ALA A 350 22.00 -55.93 -2.85
C ALA A 350 21.41 -54.87 -3.78
N THR A 351 20.21 -54.40 -3.49
CA THR A 351 19.50 -53.41 -4.34
C THR A 351 19.62 -51.98 -3.83
N GLY A 352 20.04 -51.78 -2.58
CA GLY A 352 20.04 -50.49 -1.90
C GLY A 352 18.64 -49.94 -1.60
N LYS A 353 17.60 -50.79 -1.65
CA LYS A 353 16.19 -50.41 -1.48
C LYS A 353 15.61 -50.92 -0.17
N CYS A 354 14.62 -50.21 0.35
CA CYS A 354 13.85 -50.64 1.51
C CYS A 354 12.71 -51.57 1.08
N GLN A 355 12.62 -52.74 1.71
CA GLN A 355 11.56 -53.71 1.45
C GLN A 355 11.02 -54.30 2.75
N LEU A 356 9.84 -54.90 2.68
CA LEU A 356 9.32 -55.71 3.76
C LEU A 356 10.17 -56.97 3.93
N CYS A 357 10.06 -57.60 5.10
CA CYS A 357 10.69 -58.88 5.31
C CYS A 357 10.20 -59.91 4.27
N PRO A 358 11.11 -60.77 3.75
CA PRO A 358 10.72 -61.86 2.87
C PRO A 358 9.65 -62.74 3.51
N LEU A 359 8.91 -63.48 2.68
CA LEU A 359 7.98 -64.51 3.16
C LEU A 359 8.69 -65.42 4.18
N MET A 360 7.98 -65.79 5.25
CA MET A 360 8.49 -66.58 6.38
C MET A 360 9.49 -65.88 7.30
N LYS A 361 9.65 -64.55 7.21
CA LYS A 361 10.41 -63.75 8.17
C LYS A 361 9.55 -62.64 8.76
N GLU A 362 9.81 -62.31 10.02
CA GLU A 362 9.14 -61.23 10.74
C GLU A 362 10.13 -60.12 11.09
N TYR A 363 9.66 -58.87 11.11
CA TYR A 363 10.48 -57.75 11.52
C TYR A 363 10.60 -57.70 13.05
N SER A 364 11.82 -57.84 13.57
CA SER A 364 12.07 -57.66 15.00
C SER A 364 12.35 -56.19 15.30
N PHE A 365 11.44 -55.50 16.00
CA PHE A 365 11.69 -54.13 16.47
C PHE A 365 12.91 -54.03 17.39
N LYS A 366 13.22 -55.10 18.13
CA LYS A 366 14.37 -55.16 19.03
C LYS A 366 15.70 -55.22 18.27
N GLN A 367 15.76 -56.01 17.20
CA GLN A 367 17.00 -56.21 16.42
C GLN A 367 17.07 -55.34 15.16
N LYS A 368 15.97 -54.69 14.78
CA LYS A 368 15.81 -53.90 13.55
C LYS A 368 16.17 -54.66 12.27
N GLN A 369 15.85 -55.94 12.25
CA GLN A 369 16.11 -56.84 11.14
C GLN A 369 15.03 -57.91 11.02
N CYS A 370 14.99 -58.56 9.85
CA CYS A 370 14.13 -59.70 9.60
C CYS A 370 14.68 -60.96 10.28
N ILE A 371 13.92 -61.52 11.19
CA ILE A 371 14.24 -62.78 11.86
C ILE A 371 13.32 -63.89 11.35
N THR A 372 13.84 -65.12 11.30
CA THR A 372 12.97 -66.29 11.11
C THR A 372 12.20 -66.48 12.42
N PRO A 373 10.85 -66.52 12.41
CA PRO A 373 10.10 -66.78 13.62
C PRO A 373 10.51 -68.14 14.18
N ASP A 374 10.76 -68.19 15.48
CA ASP A 374 11.09 -69.43 16.16
C ASP A 374 9.84 -70.32 16.21
N MET A 375 9.74 -71.24 15.25
CA MET A 375 8.63 -72.21 15.17
C MET A 375 8.53 -73.08 16.43
N GLY A 376 9.60 -73.19 17.24
CA GLY A 376 9.60 -73.92 18.50
C GLY A 376 8.74 -73.28 19.59
N SER A 377 8.48 -71.97 19.51
CA SER A 377 7.65 -71.23 20.47
C SER A 377 6.15 -71.31 20.18
N LEU A 378 5.76 -71.67 18.95
CA LEU A 378 4.33 -71.72 18.57
C LEU A 378 3.67 -73.06 18.90
N ILE A 379 4.46 -74.10 19.16
CA ILE A 379 3.94 -75.43 19.51
C ILE A 379 3.56 -75.47 21.01
N SER A 380 4.24 -74.71 21.88
CA SER A 380 3.95 -74.71 23.33
C SER A 380 2.65 -74.01 23.72
N ASP A 381 2.08 -73.17 22.85
CA ASP A 381 0.83 -72.45 23.12
C ASP A 381 -0.41 -73.19 22.57
N PHE A 382 -0.23 -74.25 21.78
CA PHE A 382 -1.34 -75.03 21.19
C PHE A 382 -1.70 -76.29 22.01
N GLU A 383 -0.86 -76.73 22.95
CA GLU A 383 -1.11 -77.93 23.77
C GLU A 383 -1.93 -77.65 25.07
N GLY A 384 -2.42 -76.42 25.27
CA GLY A 384 -2.97 -75.99 26.56
C GLY A 384 -4.50 -75.96 26.75
N ASN A 385 -5.34 -76.17 25.74
CA ASN A 385 -6.80 -75.99 25.88
C ASN A 385 -7.65 -77.02 25.10
N ILE A 386 -7.45 -78.31 25.37
CA ILE A 386 -8.51 -79.30 25.14
C ILE A 386 -9.27 -79.42 26.46
N VAL A 387 -10.28 -78.56 26.65
CA VAL A 387 -11.29 -78.76 27.70
C VAL A 387 -12.28 -79.78 27.14
N GLU A 388 -12.27 -81.00 27.71
CA GLU A 388 -13.35 -81.96 27.54
C GLU A 388 -14.62 -81.37 28.15
N GLU A 389 -15.56 -80.90 27.32
CA GLU A 389 -16.96 -80.76 27.72
C GLU A 389 -17.59 -82.16 27.72
N SER A 390 -18.08 -82.58 28.89
CA SER A 390 -18.91 -83.76 29.11
C SER A 390 -20.25 -83.36 29.72
#